data_AF-A0A7W0LFT4-F1
#
_entry.id   AF-A0A7W0LFT4-F1
#
_cell.length_a   1.000
_cell.length_b   1.000
_cell.length_c   1.000
_cell.angle_alpha   90.00
_cell.angle_beta   90.00
_cell.angle_gamma   90.00
#
_symmetry.space_group_name_H-M   'P 1'
#
loop_
_entity.id
_entity.type
_entity.pdbx_description
1 polymer ?
#
loop_
_entity_poly.entity_id
_entity_poly.type
_entity_poly.pdbx_seq_one_letter_code
_entity_poly.pdbx_strand_id
1 'polypeptide(L)'
;VIKTGVSPVLIDLMERGFVSALAMNGAGVIHDFEVALSGSTSEDVDEALGPGRFGMAEETGRLLNAAIREGVRGGNGIGQSVGAYLADLHPPHASVSLLAAAARLGVPVTVHVAIGTDIIHMHPDADGAALGEGSLRDFRYFVSNVAGLKGGVYLNCGSAVILPEVFLKAVALVRNQGISLEGLTTVNLDFTRLYRPHTNVVSRPVAGIGKGYSLVGHHEIMIPLLAAALVAS
;
A
#
# COMPACT_ATOMS: atom_id res chain seq x y z
N VAL A 1 2.20 8.25 5.79
CA VAL A 1 1.94 8.62 4.37
C VAL A 1 0.50 9.05 4.17
N ILE A 2 -0.52 8.18 4.14
CA ILE A 2 -1.92 8.64 3.87
C ILE A 2 -2.39 9.73 4.84
N LYS A 3 -2.14 9.54 6.14
CA LYS A 3 -2.46 10.54 7.19
C LYS A 3 -1.85 11.93 6.97
N THR A 4 -0.80 12.06 6.15
CA THR A 4 -0.15 13.35 5.90
C THR A 4 -0.82 14.14 4.77
N GLY A 5 -1.93 13.64 4.20
CA GLY A 5 -2.71 14.36 3.18
C GLY A 5 -2.10 14.35 1.78
N VAL A 6 -1.10 13.50 1.51
CA VAL A 6 -0.42 13.44 0.20
C VAL A 6 -1.16 12.65 -0.87
N SER A 7 -2.31 12.02 -0.54
CA SER A 7 -3.08 11.21 -1.49
C SER A 7 -3.43 11.94 -2.79
N PRO A 8 -3.90 13.21 -2.80
CA PRO A 8 -4.20 13.91 -4.05
C PRO A 8 -2.99 14.04 -4.99
N VAL A 9 -1.78 14.20 -4.45
CA VAL A 9 -0.55 14.28 -5.24
C VAL A 9 -0.23 12.93 -5.88
N LEU A 10 -0.40 11.83 -5.13
CA LEU A 10 -0.21 10.48 -5.66
C LEU A 10 -1.27 10.14 -6.71
N ILE A 11 -2.50 10.60 -6.54
CA ILE A 11 -3.59 10.44 -7.53
C ILE A 11 -3.25 11.18 -8.82
N ASP A 12 -2.77 12.44 -8.77
CA ASP A 12 -2.33 13.17 -9.97
C ASP A 12 -1.20 12.43 -10.69
N LEU A 13 -0.23 11.85 -9.96
CA LEU A 13 0.81 11.02 -10.57
C LEU A 13 0.25 9.73 -11.20
N MET A 14 -0.77 9.11 -10.61
CA MET A 14 -1.47 7.96 -11.21
C MET A 14 -2.20 8.37 -12.50
N GLU A 15 -2.93 9.48 -12.48
CA GLU A 15 -3.66 10.00 -13.65
C GLU A 15 -2.72 10.34 -14.83
N ARG A 16 -1.50 10.79 -14.52
CA ARG A 16 -0.45 11.05 -15.50
C ARG A 16 0.35 9.81 -15.94
N GLY A 17 0.06 8.65 -15.36
CA GLY A 17 0.72 7.38 -15.70
C GLY A 17 2.12 7.19 -15.10
N PHE A 18 2.53 8.00 -14.13
CA PHE A 18 3.80 7.80 -13.40
C PHE A 18 3.74 6.63 -12.42
N VAL A 19 2.56 6.30 -11.91
CA VAL A 19 2.34 5.20 -10.95
C VAL A 19 1.62 4.06 -11.65
N SER A 20 2.30 2.93 -11.81
CA SER A 20 1.76 1.75 -12.50
C SER A 20 1.23 0.65 -11.57
N ALA A 21 1.48 0.73 -10.26
CA ALA A 21 0.95 -0.18 -9.24
C ALA A 21 1.09 0.42 -7.84
N LEU A 22 0.23 0.00 -6.90
CA LEU A 22 0.30 0.35 -5.49
C LEU A 22 0.39 -0.91 -4.61
N ALA A 23 1.23 -0.86 -3.59
CA ALA A 23 1.31 -1.88 -2.54
C ALA A 23 1.18 -1.22 -1.17
N MET A 24 0.27 -1.73 -0.34
CA MET A 24 -0.07 -1.16 0.97
C MET A 24 0.11 -2.20 2.07
N ASN A 25 0.32 -1.74 3.30
CA ASN A 25 0.09 -2.57 4.48
C ASN A 25 -1.37 -2.42 4.96
N GLY A 26 -1.77 -3.20 5.97
CA GLY A 26 -3.14 -3.14 6.50
C GLY A 26 -3.57 -1.76 6.99
N ALA A 27 -2.71 -1.05 7.74
CA ALA A 27 -2.99 0.34 8.12
C ALA A 27 -3.23 1.28 6.91
N GLY A 28 -2.52 1.07 5.79
CA GLY A 28 -2.71 1.86 4.59
C GLY A 28 -4.10 1.70 3.99
N VAL A 29 -4.59 0.46 3.82
CA VAL A 29 -5.92 0.22 3.26
C VAL A 29 -7.02 0.75 4.18
N ILE A 30 -6.85 0.65 5.49
CA ILE A 30 -7.83 1.15 6.48
C ILE A 30 -7.93 2.67 6.42
N HIS A 31 -6.81 3.37 6.50
CA HIS A 31 -6.83 4.83 6.48
C HIS A 31 -7.38 5.39 5.15
N ASP A 32 -7.06 4.76 4.02
CA ASP A 32 -7.60 5.21 2.73
C ASP A 32 -9.11 4.95 2.63
N PHE A 33 -9.59 3.82 3.17
CA PHE A 33 -11.00 3.49 3.23
C PHE A 33 -11.80 4.48 4.10
N GLU A 34 -11.27 4.84 5.27
CA GLU A 34 -11.86 5.87 6.14
C GLU A 34 -11.90 7.23 5.43
N VAL A 35 -10.81 7.62 4.76
CA VAL A 35 -10.75 8.86 3.98
C VAL A 35 -11.80 8.85 2.87
N ALA A 36 -12.01 7.73 2.18
CA ALA A 36 -13.03 7.61 1.14
C ALA A 36 -14.44 7.87 1.69
N LEU A 37 -14.77 7.32 2.85
CA LEU A 37 -16.10 7.41 3.47
C LEU A 37 -16.36 8.74 4.18
N SER A 38 -15.37 9.25 4.91
CA SER A 38 -15.54 10.31 5.90
C SER A 38 -14.70 11.56 5.63
N GLY A 39 -13.77 11.51 4.67
CA GLY A 39 -12.87 12.62 4.32
C GLY A 39 -11.70 12.81 5.31
N SER A 40 -11.63 12.00 6.36
CA SER A 40 -10.57 11.99 7.37
C SER A 40 -10.36 10.58 7.92
N THR A 41 -9.22 10.35 8.58
CA THR A 41 -8.95 9.08 9.29
C THR A 41 -9.51 9.15 10.72
N SER A 42 -10.08 8.06 11.22
CA SER A 42 -10.86 8.06 12.49
C SER A 42 -10.02 8.08 13.77
N GLU A 43 -8.69 7.99 13.68
CA GLU A 43 -7.86 7.64 14.83
C GLU A 43 -6.93 8.76 15.29
N ASP A 44 -7.31 9.40 16.41
CA ASP A 44 -6.34 9.87 17.40
C ASP A 44 -6.12 8.73 18.42
N VAL A 45 -4.95 8.09 18.32
CA VAL A 45 -4.59 6.88 19.09
C VAL A 45 -4.56 7.17 20.59
N ASP A 46 -4.10 8.38 20.97
CA ASP A 46 -3.90 8.75 22.37
C ASP A 46 -5.24 9.03 23.08
N GLU A 47 -6.24 9.57 22.36
CA GLU A 47 -7.58 9.81 22.91
C GLU A 47 -8.42 8.53 23.04
N ALA A 48 -8.24 7.56 22.15
CA ALA A 48 -9.09 6.36 22.07
C ALA A 48 -8.59 5.17 22.90
N LEU A 49 -7.30 5.12 23.26
CA LEU A 49 -6.72 4.03 24.07
C LEU A 49 -7.20 4.03 25.52
N GLY A 50 -7.24 5.19 26.17
CA GLY A 50 -7.66 5.29 27.58
C GLY A 50 -9.07 4.74 27.86
N PRO A 51 -10.08 5.07 27.06
CA PRO A 51 -11.45 4.56 27.22
C PRO A 51 -11.67 3.13 26.68
N GLY A 52 -10.66 2.48 26.09
CA GLY A 52 -10.80 1.16 25.45
C GLY A 52 -11.61 1.17 24.15
N ARG A 53 -11.64 2.30 23.43
CA ARG A 53 -12.39 2.48 22.18
C ARG A 53 -11.51 2.43 20.92
N PHE A 54 -10.19 2.36 21.11
CA PHE A 54 -9.25 2.23 20.01
C PHE A 54 -9.54 0.96 19.18
N GLY A 55 -9.64 1.10 17.86
CA GLY A 55 -10.01 0.02 16.95
C GLY A 55 -11.48 -0.38 16.92
N MET A 56 -12.38 0.36 17.58
CA MET A 56 -13.83 0.06 17.66
C MET A 56 -14.68 0.83 16.64
N ALA A 57 -14.12 1.23 15.49
CA ALA A 57 -14.92 1.75 14.39
C ALA A 57 -15.74 0.59 13.77
N GLU A 58 -16.92 0.31 14.36
CA GLU A 58 -17.81 -0.80 14.01
C GLU A 58 -18.11 -0.83 12.50
N GLU A 59 -18.37 0.33 11.91
CA GLU A 59 -18.61 0.45 10.48
C GLU A 59 -17.38 0.07 9.63
N THR A 60 -16.21 0.67 9.87
CA THR A 60 -14.97 0.36 9.13
C THR A 60 -14.61 -1.13 9.25
N GLY A 61 -14.66 -1.67 10.47
CA GLY A 61 -14.37 -3.07 10.74
C GLY A 61 -15.33 -4.03 10.03
N ARG A 62 -16.63 -3.77 10.11
CA ARG A 62 -17.67 -4.59 9.45
C ARG A 62 -17.57 -4.53 7.93
N LEU A 63 -17.45 -3.33 7.35
CA LEU A 63 -17.44 -3.14 5.89
C LEU A 63 -16.17 -3.70 5.25
N LEU A 64 -14.98 -3.41 5.79
CA LEU A 64 -13.73 -3.95 5.23
C LEU A 64 -13.65 -5.47 5.34
N ASN A 65 -14.02 -6.05 6.48
CA ASN A 65 -14.03 -7.51 6.61
C ASN A 65 -15.03 -8.15 5.65
N ALA A 66 -16.23 -7.56 5.46
CA ALA A 66 -17.20 -8.04 4.50
C ALA A 66 -16.66 -7.98 3.06
N ALA A 67 -16.05 -6.86 2.66
CA ALA A 67 -15.43 -6.69 1.35
C ALA A 67 -14.32 -7.71 1.09
N ILE A 68 -13.46 -7.96 2.09
CA ILE A 68 -12.39 -8.96 2.01
C ILE A 68 -12.97 -10.37 1.86
N ARG A 69 -13.94 -10.77 2.69
CA ARG A 69 -14.55 -12.11 2.62
C ARG A 69 -15.23 -12.35 1.27
N GLU A 70 -15.98 -11.37 0.78
CA GLU A 70 -16.68 -11.47 -0.51
C GLU A 70 -15.68 -11.58 -1.66
N GLY A 71 -14.71 -10.67 -1.73
CA GLY A 71 -13.75 -10.66 -2.82
C GLY A 71 -12.84 -11.89 -2.82
N VAL A 72 -12.44 -12.40 -1.65
CA VAL A 72 -11.71 -13.67 -1.56
C VAL A 72 -12.57 -14.84 -2.07
N ARG A 73 -13.87 -14.89 -1.74
CA ARG A 73 -14.80 -15.88 -2.31
C ARG A 73 -14.88 -15.77 -3.83
N GLY A 74 -14.82 -14.56 -4.35
CA GLY A 74 -14.79 -14.24 -5.78
C GLY A 74 -13.44 -14.45 -6.50
N GLY A 75 -12.39 -14.89 -5.80
CA GLY A 75 -11.07 -15.14 -6.42
C GLY A 75 -10.06 -13.98 -6.32
N ASN A 76 -10.44 -12.87 -5.70
CA ASN A 76 -9.61 -11.67 -5.60
C ASN A 76 -8.66 -11.69 -4.40
N GLY A 77 -7.61 -10.88 -4.46
CA GLY A 77 -6.82 -10.46 -3.29
C GLY A 77 -7.46 -9.25 -2.58
N ILE A 78 -6.90 -8.82 -1.43
CA ILE A 78 -7.51 -7.77 -0.59
C ILE A 78 -7.61 -6.44 -1.35
N GLY A 79 -6.54 -6.01 -2.03
CA GLY A 79 -6.50 -4.73 -2.76
C GLY A 79 -7.58 -4.63 -3.84
N GLN A 80 -7.73 -5.69 -4.63
CA GLN A 80 -8.79 -5.79 -5.63
C GLN A 80 -10.18 -5.83 -5.00
N SER A 81 -10.34 -6.57 -3.90
CA SER A 81 -11.62 -6.71 -3.19
C SER A 81 -12.11 -5.37 -2.65
N VAL A 82 -11.24 -4.61 -1.99
CA VAL A 82 -11.58 -3.30 -1.42
C VAL A 82 -11.77 -2.25 -2.52
N GLY A 83 -10.94 -2.27 -3.57
CA GLY A 83 -11.09 -1.38 -4.71
C GLY A 83 -12.44 -1.56 -5.43
N ALA A 84 -12.85 -2.80 -5.68
CA ALA A 84 -14.16 -3.12 -6.27
C ALA A 84 -15.31 -2.66 -5.36
N TYR A 85 -15.21 -2.94 -4.05
CA TYR A 85 -16.21 -2.52 -3.09
C TYR A 85 -16.38 -0.99 -3.05
N LEU A 86 -15.29 -0.22 -3.06
CA LEU A 86 -15.36 1.25 -3.11
C LEU A 86 -15.91 1.76 -4.45
N ALA A 87 -15.61 1.10 -5.56
CA ALA A 87 -16.17 1.45 -6.86
C ALA A 87 -17.69 1.27 -6.87
N ASP A 88 -18.20 0.19 -6.28
CA ASP A 88 -19.65 -0.06 -6.19
C ASP A 88 -20.34 0.88 -5.19
N LEU A 89 -19.68 1.19 -4.06
CA LEU A 89 -20.24 2.03 -3.01
C LEU A 89 -20.39 3.51 -3.41
N HIS A 90 -19.54 4.02 -4.32
CA HIS A 90 -19.47 5.43 -4.71
C HIS A 90 -19.35 6.38 -3.50
N PRO A 91 -18.28 6.26 -2.70
CA PRO A 91 -18.17 6.99 -1.44
C PRO A 91 -17.99 8.51 -1.67
N PRO A 92 -18.46 9.36 -0.75
CA PRO A 92 -18.55 10.81 -0.97
C PRO A 92 -17.20 11.50 -1.19
N HIS A 93 -16.10 10.91 -0.69
CA HIS A 93 -14.74 11.43 -0.82
C HIS A 93 -13.86 10.55 -1.71
N ALA A 94 -14.45 9.86 -2.69
CA ALA A 94 -13.72 9.03 -3.66
C ALA A 94 -12.57 9.77 -4.38
N SER A 95 -12.69 11.09 -4.58
CA SER A 95 -11.67 11.91 -5.26
C SER A 95 -10.34 12.03 -4.51
N VAL A 96 -10.30 11.71 -3.23
CA VAL A 96 -9.09 11.77 -2.39
C VAL A 96 -8.63 10.40 -1.88
N SER A 97 -9.32 9.32 -2.27
CA SER A 97 -8.94 7.94 -1.97
C SER A 97 -8.08 7.34 -3.07
N LEU A 98 -6.92 6.79 -2.67
CA LEU A 98 -6.02 6.08 -3.56
C LEU A 98 -6.64 4.80 -4.11
N LEU A 99 -7.41 4.08 -3.29
CA LEU A 99 -8.07 2.84 -3.68
C LEU A 99 -9.17 3.11 -4.70
N ALA A 100 -10.01 4.12 -4.48
CA ALA A 100 -11.04 4.53 -5.42
C ALA A 100 -10.43 5.04 -6.73
N ALA A 101 -9.37 5.86 -6.66
CA ALA A 101 -8.65 6.32 -7.83
C ALA A 101 -8.00 5.16 -8.60
N ALA A 102 -7.38 4.20 -7.91
CA ALA A 102 -6.76 3.04 -8.54
C ALA A 102 -7.78 2.14 -9.24
N ALA A 103 -8.93 1.90 -8.61
CA ALA A 103 -10.04 1.17 -9.23
C ALA A 103 -10.54 1.86 -10.50
N ARG A 104 -10.75 3.19 -10.45
CA ARG A 104 -11.17 3.99 -11.61
C ARG A 104 -10.15 3.96 -12.76
N LEU A 105 -8.86 3.99 -12.43
CA LEU A 105 -7.76 4.07 -13.42
C LEU A 105 -7.27 2.68 -13.88
N GLY A 106 -7.75 1.60 -13.28
CA GLY A 106 -7.24 0.25 -13.54
C GLY A 106 -5.80 0.03 -13.04
N VAL A 107 -5.35 0.81 -12.06
CA VAL A 107 -4.01 0.65 -11.44
C VAL A 107 -4.07 -0.54 -10.46
N PRO A 108 -3.22 -1.56 -10.62
CA PRO A 108 -3.10 -2.67 -9.67
C PRO A 108 -2.88 -2.21 -8.23
N VAL A 109 -3.64 -2.79 -7.29
CA VAL A 109 -3.45 -2.57 -5.85
C VAL A 109 -3.28 -3.91 -5.15
N THR A 110 -2.30 -3.99 -4.26
CA THR A 110 -2.08 -5.12 -3.35
C THR A 110 -2.00 -4.65 -1.90
N VAL A 111 -2.51 -5.45 -0.97
CA VAL A 111 -2.49 -5.18 0.46
C VAL A 111 -1.88 -6.37 1.18
N HIS A 112 -0.85 -6.08 2.00
CA HIS A 112 -0.09 -7.08 2.73
C HIS A 112 -0.31 -6.88 4.23
N VAL A 113 -1.19 -7.69 4.80
CA VAL A 113 -1.58 -7.59 6.22
C VAL A 113 -0.59 -8.33 7.13
N ALA A 114 -0.37 -7.77 8.31
CA ALA A 114 0.25 -8.49 9.43
C ALA A 114 -0.86 -8.82 10.43
N ILE A 115 -1.16 -10.12 10.57
CA ILE A 115 -2.30 -10.56 11.38
C ILE A 115 -2.09 -10.12 12.83
N GLY A 116 -3.12 -9.47 13.40
CA GLY A 116 -3.10 -8.90 14.75
C GLY A 116 -2.58 -7.46 14.84
N THR A 117 -2.11 -6.83 13.76
CA THR A 117 -1.65 -5.42 13.80
C THR A 117 -2.73 -4.41 13.48
N ASP A 118 -3.68 -4.78 12.61
CA ASP A 118 -4.67 -3.88 12.06
C ASP A 118 -6.00 -3.92 12.84
N ILE A 119 -6.67 -2.78 12.97
CA ILE A 119 -7.89 -2.65 13.81
C ILE A 119 -9.04 -3.55 13.35
N ILE A 120 -9.11 -3.85 12.06
CA ILE A 120 -10.14 -4.74 11.50
C ILE A 120 -10.01 -6.17 12.02
N HIS A 121 -8.85 -6.56 12.56
CA HIS A 121 -8.63 -7.88 13.17
C HIS A 121 -9.28 -8.01 14.55
N MET A 122 -9.59 -6.90 15.22
CA MET A 122 -10.25 -6.89 16.53
C MET A 122 -11.77 -7.09 16.41
N HIS A 123 -12.31 -6.90 15.20
CA HIS A 123 -13.74 -6.98 14.94
C HIS A 123 -14.24 -8.45 14.93
N PRO A 124 -15.42 -8.76 15.49
CA PRO A 124 -15.97 -10.14 15.51
C PRO A 124 -16.12 -10.79 14.12
N ASP A 125 -16.30 -9.97 13.08
CA ASP A 125 -16.40 -10.42 11.69
C ASP A 125 -15.05 -10.73 11.04
N ALA A 126 -13.92 -10.55 11.74
CA ALA A 126 -12.61 -10.87 11.20
C ALA A 126 -12.49 -12.37 10.88
N ASP A 127 -12.18 -12.67 9.62
CA ASP A 127 -11.97 -14.04 9.15
C ASP A 127 -10.50 -14.24 8.80
N GLY A 128 -9.77 -14.96 9.66
CA GLY A 128 -8.35 -15.23 9.48
C GLY A 128 -8.03 -16.01 8.20
N ALA A 129 -8.95 -16.86 7.72
CA ALA A 129 -8.78 -17.58 6.46
C ALA A 129 -8.87 -16.61 5.27
N ALA A 130 -9.88 -15.72 5.27
CA ALA A 130 -10.03 -14.71 4.24
C ALA A 130 -8.86 -13.71 4.22
N LEU A 131 -8.43 -13.23 5.39
CA LEU A 131 -7.28 -12.31 5.51
C LEU A 131 -5.98 -12.96 5.00
N GLY A 132 -5.71 -14.20 5.41
CA GLY A 132 -4.53 -14.95 4.99
C GLY A 132 -4.53 -15.23 3.49
N GLU A 133 -5.63 -15.76 2.95
CA GLU A 133 -5.76 -16.07 1.52
C GLU A 133 -5.68 -14.81 0.66
N GLY A 134 -6.41 -13.75 1.03
CA GLY A 134 -6.42 -12.49 0.30
C GLY A 134 -5.05 -11.81 0.24
N SER A 135 -4.33 -11.79 1.37
CA SER A 135 -2.96 -11.25 1.45
C SER A 135 -1.97 -12.07 0.64
N LEU A 136 -2.12 -13.40 0.62
CA LEU A 136 -1.26 -14.29 -0.17
C LEU A 136 -1.52 -14.15 -1.68
N ARG A 137 -2.76 -13.94 -2.10
CA ARG A 137 -3.10 -13.61 -3.50
C ARG A 137 -2.51 -12.27 -3.91
N ASP A 138 -2.65 -11.26 -3.06
CA ASP A 138 -2.04 -9.95 -3.27
C ASP A 138 -0.51 -10.05 -3.35
N PHE A 139 0.13 -10.90 -2.55
CA PHE A 139 1.56 -11.17 -2.69
C PHE A 139 1.90 -11.73 -4.07
N ARG A 140 1.17 -12.75 -4.55
CA ARG A 140 1.39 -13.32 -5.90
C ARG A 140 1.16 -12.29 -7.00
N TYR A 141 0.14 -11.46 -6.88
CA TYR A 141 -0.12 -10.40 -7.84
C TYR A 141 0.98 -9.32 -7.81
N PHE A 142 1.47 -8.97 -6.63
CA PHE A 142 2.60 -8.07 -6.46
C PHE A 142 3.88 -8.62 -7.09
N VAL A 143 4.15 -9.93 -7.02
CA VAL A 143 5.26 -10.57 -7.74
C VAL A 143 5.15 -10.32 -9.25
N SER A 144 3.96 -10.43 -9.83
CA SER A 144 3.72 -10.13 -11.26
C SER A 144 4.01 -8.67 -11.59
N ASN A 145 3.66 -7.73 -10.71
CA ASN A 145 4.01 -6.31 -10.88
C ASN A 145 5.52 -6.08 -10.79
N VAL A 146 6.20 -6.70 -9.82
CA VAL A 146 7.66 -6.61 -9.64
C VAL A 146 8.42 -7.20 -10.84
N ALA A 147 7.88 -8.24 -11.49
CA ALA A 147 8.48 -8.83 -12.69
C ALA A 147 8.60 -7.83 -13.85
N GLY A 148 7.78 -6.78 -13.88
CA GLY A 148 7.83 -5.70 -14.86
C GLY A 148 8.86 -4.60 -14.57
N LEU A 149 9.62 -4.66 -13.47
CA LEU A 149 10.48 -3.55 -13.02
C LEU A 149 11.89 -3.53 -13.63
N LYS A 150 12.15 -4.22 -14.75
CA LYS A 150 13.41 -4.05 -15.49
C LYS A 150 13.52 -2.60 -15.99
N GLY A 151 14.57 -1.89 -15.58
CA GLY A 151 14.71 -0.44 -15.82
C GLY A 151 13.66 0.43 -15.11
N GLY A 152 12.82 -0.17 -14.25
CA GLY A 152 11.74 0.51 -13.55
C GLY A 152 12.16 1.06 -12.19
N VAL A 153 11.18 1.60 -11.44
CA VAL A 153 11.40 2.20 -10.12
C VAL A 153 10.47 1.56 -9.08
N TYR A 154 11.01 1.25 -7.91
CA TYR A 154 10.23 0.91 -6.72
C TYR A 154 10.45 1.95 -5.61
N LEU A 155 9.36 2.52 -5.10
CA LEU A 155 9.39 3.50 -4.01
C LEU A 155 8.76 2.92 -2.74
N ASN A 156 9.57 2.71 -1.71
CA ASN A 156 9.10 2.40 -0.37
C ASN A 156 8.85 3.71 0.40
N CYS A 157 7.59 4.01 0.70
CA CYS A 157 7.20 5.22 1.42
C CYS A 157 6.72 4.88 2.83
N GLY A 158 7.54 5.16 3.85
CA GLY A 158 7.17 5.08 5.26
C GLY A 158 6.89 3.68 5.83
N SER A 159 7.10 2.60 5.07
CA SER A 159 6.97 1.24 5.60
C SER A 159 8.30 0.74 6.15
N ALA A 160 8.35 0.54 7.47
CA ALA A 160 9.56 0.13 8.17
C ALA A 160 9.89 -1.37 8.00
N VAL A 161 8.88 -2.23 7.86
CA VAL A 161 9.07 -3.70 7.88
C VAL A 161 8.26 -4.41 6.81
N ILE A 162 6.93 -4.25 6.80
CA ILE A 162 6.03 -5.09 5.99
C ILE A 162 6.36 -5.02 4.49
N LEU A 163 6.34 -3.82 3.90
CA LEU A 163 6.61 -3.67 2.46
C LEU A 163 8.08 -3.95 2.09
N PRO A 164 9.10 -3.54 2.87
CA PRO A 164 10.48 -3.96 2.64
C PRO A 164 10.65 -5.48 2.61
N GLU A 165 10.02 -6.21 3.53
CA GLU A 165 10.08 -7.67 3.56
C GLU A 165 9.35 -8.28 2.35
N VAL A 166 8.12 -7.84 2.07
CA VAL A 166 7.33 -8.29 0.91
C VAL A 166 8.09 -8.06 -0.41
N PHE A 167 8.64 -6.86 -0.61
CA PHE A 167 9.40 -6.50 -1.81
C PHE A 167 10.61 -7.40 -2.01
N LEU A 168 11.40 -7.65 -0.97
CA LEU A 168 12.56 -8.51 -1.10
C LEU A 168 12.18 -9.96 -1.50
N LYS A 169 11.04 -10.47 -1.01
CA LYS A 169 10.56 -11.81 -1.35
C LYS A 169 10.01 -11.85 -2.77
N ALA A 170 9.35 -10.79 -3.21
CA ALA A 170 8.91 -10.66 -4.59
C ALA A 170 10.10 -10.64 -5.56
N VAL A 171 11.12 -9.82 -5.28
CA VAL A 171 12.38 -9.78 -6.06
C VAL A 171 13.04 -11.16 -6.11
N ALA A 172 13.08 -11.89 -5.00
CA ALA A 172 13.64 -13.24 -4.95
C ALA A 172 12.85 -14.20 -5.87
N LEU A 173 11.52 -14.18 -5.83
CA LEU A 173 10.70 -15.03 -6.71
C LEU A 173 10.88 -14.69 -8.20
N VAL A 174 10.88 -13.40 -8.55
CA VAL A 174 11.11 -12.93 -9.92
C VAL A 174 12.46 -13.44 -10.44
N ARG A 175 13.52 -13.32 -9.64
CA ARG A 175 14.86 -13.83 -10.00
C ARG A 175 14.91 -15.35 -10.09
N ASN A 176 14.25 -16.07 -9.20
CA ASN A 176 14.17 -17.53 -9.24
C ASN A 176 13.46 -18.05 -10.50
N GLN A 177 12.61 -17.23 -11.13
CA GLN A 177 11.98 -17.51 -12.42
C GLN A 177 12.86 -17.11 -13.63
N GLY A 178 14.08 -16.62 -13.40
CA GLY A 178 14.99 -16.18 -14.47
C GLY A 178 14.65 -14.82 -15.08
N ILE A 179 13.71 -14.07 -14.49
CA ILE A 179 13.31 -12.75 -14.98
C ILE A 179 14.34 -11.71 -14.51
N SER A 180 14.90 -10.95 -15.46
CA SER A 180 15.88 -9.91 -15.17
C SER A 180 15.24 -8.64 -14.63
N LEU A 181 15.85 -8.06 -13.60
CA LEU A 181 15.52 -6.75 -13.04
C LEU A 181 16.61 -5.70 -13.30
N GLU A 182 17.48 -5.94 -14.29
CA GLU A 182 18.57 -5.02 -14.63
C GLU A 182 18.07 -3.58 -14.86
N GLY A 183 18.83 -2.61 -14.36
CA GLY A 183 18.46 -1.19 -14.39
C GLY A 183 17.46 -0.77 -13.32
N LEU A 184 17.03 -1.66 -12.42
CA LEU A 184 16.10 -1.33 -11.33
C LEU A 184 16.63 -0.17 -10.48
N THR A 185 15.77 0.81 -10.24
CA THR A 185 15.99 1.87 -9.25
C THR A 185 15.09 1.64 -8.04
N THR A 186 15.64 1.69 -6.84
CA THR A 186 14.85 1.62 -5.60
C THR A 186 15.06 2.85 -4.75
N VAL A 187 13.99 3.31 -4.09
CA VAL A 187 14.03 4.49 -3.23
C VAL A 187 13.33 4.16 -1.92
N ASN A 188 13.96 4.49 -0.79
CA ASN A 188 13.29 4.53 0.50
C ASN A 188 13.07 5.99 0.93
N LEU A 189 11.81 6.36 1.20
CA LEU A 189 11.35 7.66 1.68
C LEU A 189 10.83 7.52 3.11
N ASP A 190 11.56 8.03 4.08
CA ASP A 190 11.19 7.92 5.50
C ASP A 190 11.80 9.07 6.32
N PHE A 191 11.29 9.30 7.53
CA PHE A 191 11.78 10.35 8.44
C PHE A 191 13.16 10.02 8.99
N THR A 192 13.51 8.73 9.01
CA THR A 192 14.78 8.22 9.53
C THR A 192 15.33 7.08 8.66
N ARG A 193 16.63 6.78 8.78
CA ARG A 193 17.22 5.62 8.12
C ARG A 193 17.06 4.39 9.01
N LEU A 194 16.26 3.44 8.54
CA LEU A 194 15.99 2.19 9.23
C LEU A 194 16.74 1.02 8.58
N TYR A 195 17.16 0.04 9.40
CA TYR A 195 17.93 -1.12 8.94
C TYR A 195 17.19 -1.92 7.85
N ARG A 196 15.91 -2.25 8.08
CA ARG A 196 15.13 -3.10 7.18
C ARG A 196 14.93 -2.47 5.80
N PRO A 197 14.44 -1.22 5.65
CA PRO A 197 14.35 -0.59 4.34
C PRO A 197 15.72 -0.37 3.69
N HIS A 198 16.76 -0.02 4.46
CA HIS A 198 18.10 0.14 3.91
C HIS A 198 18.61 -1.17 3.28
N THR A 199 18.50 -2.28 4.00
CA THR A 199 19.00 -3.56 3.51
C THR A 199 18.09 -4.17 2.43
N ASN A 200 16.77 -4.18 2.65
CA ASN A 200 15.82 -4.94 1.84
C ASN A 200 15.22 -4.14 0.67
N VAL A 201 15.36 -2.82 0.64
CA VAL A 201 14.93 -1.97 -0.47
C VAL A 201 16.14 -1.35 -1.18
N VAL A 202 17.02 -0.68 -0.43
CA VAL A 202 18.06 0.18 -0.99
C VAL A 202 19.32 -0.59 -1.43
N SER A 203 19.69 -1.66 -0.73
CA SER A 203 20.95 -2.36 -1.00
C SER A 203 20.78 -3.66 -1.79
N ARG A 204 20.15 -4.69 -1.20
CA ARG A 204 20.11 -6.05 -1.77
C ARG A 204 19.39 -6.17 -3.12
N PRO A 205 18.23 -5.52 -3.34
CA PRO A 205 17.49 -5.69 -4.60
C PRO A 205 18.26 -5.18 -5.82
N VAL A 206 19.12 -4.18 -5.65
CA VAL A 206 19.81 -3.50 -6.76
C VAL A 206 21.29 -3.87 -6.87
N ALA A 207 21.81 -4.69 -5.94
CA ALA A 207 23.21 -5.08 -5.90
C ALA A 207 23.69 -5.66 -7.23
N GLY A 208 24.66 -4.99 -7.86
CA GLY A 208 25.26 -5.38 -9.14
C GLY A 208 24.40 -5.16 -10.38
N ILE A 209 23.17 -4.64 -10.24
CA ILE A 209 22.21 -4.53 -11.37
C ILE A 209 21.52 -3.16 -11.49
N GLY A 210 21.62 -2.29 -10.49
CA GLY A 210 20.79 -1.08 -10.42
C GLY A 210 21.28 -0.06 -9.38
N LYS A 211 20.39 0.85 -8.96
CA LYS A 211 20.70 1.93 -8.02
C LYS A 211 19.68 2.03 -6.89
N GLY A 212 20.16 2.24 -5.67
CA GLY A 212 19.32 2.39 -4.50
C GLY A 212 19.55 3.72 -3.81
N TYR A 213 18.48 4.39 -3.39
CA TYR A 213 18.51 5.71 -2.76
C TYR A 213 17.77 5.72 -1.43
N SER A 214 18.27 6.51 -0.48
CA SER A 214 17.59 6.82 0.77
C SER A 214 17.36 8.32 0.86
N LEU A 215 16.10 8.72 0.82
CA LEU A 215 15.65 10.09 0.95
C LEU A 215 15.05 10.25 2.35
N VAL A 216 15.66 11.11 3.17
CA VAL A 216 15.29 11.30 4.57
C VAL A 216 14.59 12.64 4.73
N GLY A 217 13.34 12.62 5.16
CA GLY A 217 12.52 13.82 5.33
C GLY A 217 11.04 13.51 5.44
N HIS A 218 10.26 14.53 5.83
CA HIS A 218 8.82 14.45 5.99
C HIS A 218 8.10 14.10 4.67
N HIS A 219 7.09 13.22 4.71
CA HIS A 219 6.43 12.71 3.51
C HIS A 219 5.64 13.80 2.80
N GLU A 220 4.97 14.65 3.59
CA GLU A 220 4.24 15.86 3.19
C GLU A 220 5.10 16.92 2.50
N ILE A 221 6.44 16.80 2.56
CA ILE A 221 7.37 17.66 1.83
C ILE A 221 8.00 16.89 0.66
N MET A 222 8.54 15.71 0.94
CA MET A 222 9.34 14.96 -0.03
C MET A 222 8.52 14.42 -1.20
N ILE A 223 7.30 13.94 -0.96
CA ILE A 223 6.45 13.39 -2.02
C ILE A 223 5.99 14.50 -2.97
N PRO A 224 5.47 15.66 -2.51
CA PRO A 224 5.15 16.77 -3.40
C PRO A 224 6.34 17.30 -4.20
N LEU A 225 7.53 17.40 -3.59
CA LEU A 225 8.73 17.83 -4.31
C LEU A 225 9.15 16.84 -5.40
N LEU A 226 9.09 15.54 -5.12
CA LEU A 226 9.36 14.51 -6.10
C LEU A 226 8.33 14.54 -7.24
N ALA A 227 7.05 14.67 -6.90
CA ALA A 227 5.98 14.77 -7.89
C ALA A 227 6.17 15.99 -8.81
N ALA A 228 6.46 17.15 -8.24
CA ALA A 228 6.74 18.37 -9.00
C ALA A 228 7.95 18.20 -9.94
N ALA A 229 9.01 17.52 -9.49
CA ALA A 229 10.18 17.24 -10.31
C ALA A 229 9.87 16.30 -11.48
N LEU A 230 9.03 15.27 -11.26
CA LEU A 230 8.60 14.33 -12.31
C LEU A 230 7.66 14.99 -13.33
N VAL A 231 6.77 15.86 -12.88
CA VAL A 231 5.82 16.55 -13.77
C VAL A 231 6.52 17.63 -14.62
N ALA A 232 7.64 18.17 -14.14
CA ALA A 232 8.41 19.19 -14.85
C ALA A 232 9.43 18.63 -15.86
N SER A 233 9.71 17.32 -15.84
CA SER A 233 10.69 16.66 -16.72
C SER A 233 10.07 16.23 -18.05
#